data_AF-A0A2E0GH91-F1
#
_entry.id   AF-A0A2E0GH91-F1
#
_cell.length_a   1.000
_cell.length_b   1.000
_cell.length_c   1.000
_cell.angle_alpha   90.00
_cell.angle_beta   90.00
_cell.angle_gamma   90.00
#
_symmetry.space_group_name_H-M   'P 1'
#
loop_
_entity.id
_entity.type
_entity.pdbx_description
1 polymer ?
#
loop_
_entity_poly.entity_id
_entity_poly.type
_entity_poly.pdbx_seq_one_letter_code
_entity_poly.pdbx_strand_id
1 'polypeptide(L)'
;MCLANMSSESKLVFFKTYLRKANFIFFSILVGSCASSDNLIKLSEVPPDEFAVIRKDPLEIPPNFNLRPPGKSEKSNLDSSKKAKEVFADLIGDEKKNIISDRDLTAGDFVLLEKSGYVENNSSIREVLTSENSRELLNKGRIERLVESLVGESDEDILDPVQEKKRNQEQIATGDNFLKSQKPVIIRRLKK
;
A
#
# COMPACT_ATOMS: atom_id res chain seq x y z
N MET A 1 24.76 -23.37 -75.89
CA MET A 1 25.09 -22.03 -76.42
C MET A 1 24.18 -21.04 -75.68
N CYS A 2 24.53 -20.47 -74.52
CA CYS A 2 25.32 -19.25 -74.36
C CYS A 2 25.79 -19.13 -72.88
N LEU A 3 26.58 -20.10 -72.39
CA LEU A 3 27.04 -20.12 -70.99
C LEU A 3 28.58 -20.09 -70.86
N ALA A 4 29.29 -19.42 -71.77
CA ALA A 4 30.75 -19.44 -71.76
C ALA A 4 31.46 -18.08 -71.83
N ASN A 5 30.74 -16.95 -71.74
CA ASN A 5 31.40 -15.65 -71.60
C ASN A 5 30.51 -14.66 -70.85
N MET A 6 30.61 -14.70 -69.52
CA MET A 6 29.99 -13.70 -68.64
C MET A 6 30.94 -13.46 -67.47
N SER A 7 31.45 -12.22 -67.38
CA SER A 7 32.45 -11.74 -66.42
C SER A 7 32.12 -12.16 -64.97
N SER A 8 33.14 -12.58 -64.21
CA SER A 8 33.06 -13.08 -62.82
C SER A 8 32.20 -12.19 -61.90
N GLU A 9 32.31 -10.87 -62.08
CA GLU A 9 31.55 -9.84 -61.37
C GLU A 9 30.03 -10.05 -61.45
N SER A 10 29.52 -10.39 -62.64
CA SER A 10 28.08 -10.56 -62.85
C SER A 10 27.52 -11.77 -62.10
N LYS A 11 28.25 -12.89 -62.05
CA LYS A 11 27.84 -14.12 -61.35
C LYS A 11 27.76 -13.90 -59.84
N LEU A 12 28.68 -13.14 -59.26
CA LEU A 12 28.67 -12.77 -57.85
C LEU A 12 27.50 -11.83 -57.50
N VAL A 13 27.17 -10.88 -58.38
CA VAL A 13 26.00 -10.00 -58.18
C VAL A 13 24.70 -10.80 -58.27
N PHE A 14 24.55 -11.70 -59.26
CA PHE A 14 23.38 -12.58 -59.35
C PHE A 14 23.27 -13.51 -58.15
N PHE A 15 24.37 -14.10 -57.68
CA PHE A 15 24.37 -14.95 -56.49
C PHE A 15 24.03 -14.17 -55.20
N LYS A 16 24.54 -12.95 -55.05
CA LYS A 16 24.25 -12.08 -53.89
C LYS A 16 22.80 -11.57 -53.89
N THR A 17 22.24 -11.27 -55.06
CA THR A 17 20.81 -10.93 -55.19
C THR A 17 19.90 -12.13 -54.95
N TYR A 18 20.32 -13.33 -55.37
CA TYR A 18 19.62 -14.59 -55.10
C TYR A 18 19.62 -14.93 -53.60
N LEU A 19 20.78 -14.83 -52.93
CA LEU A 19 20.90 -14.98 -51.48
C LEU A 19 20.05 -13.98 -50.70
N ARG A 20 19.99 -12.71 -51.14
CA ARG A 20 19.13 -11.68 -50.53
C ARG A 20 17.65 -12.01 -50.68
N LYS A 21 17.22 -12.50 -51.85
CA LYS A 21 15.83 -12.92 -52.07
C LYS A 21 15.47 -14.17 -51.27
N ALA A 22 16.38 -15.16 -51.20
CA ALA A 22 16.21 -16.36 -50.41
C ALA A 22 16.06 -16.04 -48.91
N ASN A 23 16.87 -15.12 -48.37
CA ASN A 23 16.73 -14.66 -47.00
C ASN A 23 15.40 -13.95 -46.74
N PHE A 24 14.91 -13.14 -47.70
CA PHE A 24 13.62 -12.47 -47.57
C PHE A 24 12.44 -13.46 -47.55
N ILE A 25 12.51 -14.49 -48.40
CA ILE A 25 11.52 -15.57 -48.45
C ILE A 25 11.53 -16.39 -47.16
N PHE A 26 12.73 -16.74 -46.66
CA PHE A 26 12.89 -17.47 -45.41
C PHE A 26 12.35 -16.68 -44.21
N PHE A 27 12.62 -15.38 -44.15
CA PHE A 27 12.09 -14.50 -43.11
C PHE A 27 10.56 -14.41 -43.15
N SER A 28 9.96 -14.39 -44.33
CA SER A 28 8.50 -14.39 -44.48
C SER A 28 7.85 -15.67 -43.96
N ILE A 29 8.53 -16.83 -44.07
CA ILE A 29 8.05 -18.11 -43.53
C ILE A 29 8.12 -18.11 -41.99
N LEU A 30 9.20 -17.56 -41.42
CA LEU A 30 9.38 -17.47 -39.96
C LEU A 30 8.29 -16.63 -39.27
N VAL A 31 7.89 -15.50 -39.86
CA VAL A 31 6.87 -14.62 -39.26
C VAL A 31 5.45 -15.22 -39.39
N GLY A 32 5.19 -16.06 -40.41
CA GLY A 32 3.88 -16.70 -40.61
C GLY A 32 3.53 -17.80 -39.60
N SER A 33 4.49 -18.31 -38.82
CA SER A 33 4.27 -19.42 -37.88
C SER A 33 3.73 -19.01 -36.51
N CYS A 34 3.57 -17.71 -36.24
CA CYS A 34 3.14 -17.22 -34.92
C CYS A 34 1.60 -17.12 -34.74
N ALA A 35 0.80 -17.54 -35.74
CA ALA A 35 -0.65 -17.32 -35.76
C ALA A 35 -1.50 -18.47 -35.16
N SER A 36 -0.93 -19.42 -34.40
CA SER A 36 -1.69 -20.56 -33.85
C SER A 36 -1.27 -20.98 -32.44
N SER A 37 -1.37 -20.07 -31.48
CA SER A 37 -1.18 -20.37 -30.04
C SER A 37 -2.46 -20.30 -29.20
N ASP A 38 -3.61 -19.97 -29.78
CA ASP A 38 -4.87 -19.81 -29.03
C ASP A 38 -5.36 -21.10 -28.36
N ASN A 39 -4.94 -22.26 -28.86
CA ASN A 39 -5.33 -23.58 -28.36
C ASN A 39 -4.32 -24.22 -27.39
N LEU A 40 -3.13 -23.63 -27.21
CA LEU A 40 -2.12 -24.11 -26.25
C LEU A 40 -2.18 -23.40 -24.90
N ILE A 41 -2.75 -22.19 -24.86
CA ILE A 41 -2.93 -21.42 -23.62
C ILE A 41 -4.35 -21.62 -23.05
N LYS A 42 -5.29 -22.14 -23.84
CA LYS A 42 -6.59 -22.61 -23.36
C LYS A 42 -6.50 -24.04 -22.82
N LEU A 43 -5.78 -24.20 -21.72
CA LEU A 43 -6.21 -25.16 -20.71
C LEU A 43 -7.63 -24.72 -20.35
N SER A 44 -8.60 -25.55 -20.68
CA SER A 44 -10.04 -25.33 -20.55
C SER A 44 -10.43 -25.01 -19.11
N GLU A 45 -10.24 -23.76 -18.70
CA GLU A 45 -10.76 -23.24 -17.45
C GLU A 45 -12.23 -22.87 -17.70
N VAL A 46 -13.06 -23.91 -17.77
CA VAL A 46 -14.49 -23.75 -17.53
C VAL A 46 -14.57 -23.31 -16.06
N PRO A 47 -15.03 -22.08 -15.75
CA PRO A 47 -15.20 -21.68 -14.36
C PRO A 47 -16.10 -22.74 -13.70
N PRO A 48 -15.67 -23.36 -12.60
CA PRO A 48 -16.48 -24.36 -11.93
C PRO A 48 -17.80 -23.69 -11.54
N ASP A 49 -18.91 -24.35 -11.84
CA ASP A 49 -20.26 -23.88 -11.53
C ASP A 49 -20.35 -23.53 -10.04
N GLU A 50 -20.43 -22.24 -9.74
CA GLU A 50 -20.48 -21.72 -8.37
C GLU A 50 -21.74 -22.19 -7.59
N PHE A 51 -22.72 -22.79 -8.26
CA PHE A 51 -23.91 -23.36 -7.65
C PHE A 51 -23.85 -24.88 -7.45
N ALA A 52 -22.75 -25.53 -7.85
CA ALA A 52 -22.58 -26.97 -7.64
C ALA A 52 -22.38 -27.29 -6.16
N VAL A 53 -23.43 -27.79 -5.50
CA VAL A 53 -23.38 -28.25 -4.11
C VAL A 53 -22.76 -29.66 -4.05
N ILE A 54 -21.47 -29.72 -3.70
CA ILE A 54 -20.79 -31.00 -3.41
C ILE A 54 -21.13 -31.42 -1.98
N ARG A 55 -21.76 -32.58 -1.82
CA ARG A 55 -21.97 -33.20 -0.50
C ARG A 55 -20.65 -33.80 -0.02
N LYS A 56 -20.13 -33.31 1.11
CA LYS A 56 -19.00 -33.95 1.80
C LYS A 56 -19.50 -35.13 2.62
N ASP A 57 -18.71 -36.20 2.66
CA ASP A 57 -18.93 -37.31 3.57
C ASP A 57 -18.98 -36.82 5.02
N PRO A 58 -19.75 -37.47 5.90
CA PRO A 58 -19.80 -37.10 7.31
C PRO A 58 -18.40 -37.20 7.92
N LEU A 59 -18.01 -36.17 8.69
CA LEU A 59 -16.71 -36.14 9.35
C LEU A 59 -16.60 -37.30 10.35
N GLU A 60 -15.61 -38.18 10.13
CA GLU A 60 -15.21 -39.15 11.15
C GLU A 60 -14.51 -38.42 12.29
N ILE A 61 -15.07 -38.56 13.48
CA ILE A 61 -14.48 -38.00 14.70
C ILE A 61 -13.30 -38.90 15.10
N PRO A 62 -12.06 -38.38 15.20
CA PRO A 62 -10.93 -39.19 15.59
C PRO A 62 -11.10 -39.72 17.03
N PRO A 63 -10.54 -40.90 17.35
CA PRO A 63 -10.79 -41.63 18.61
C PRO A 63 -10.34 -40.91 19.89
N ASN A 64 -9.68 -39.74 19.77
CA ASN A 64 -9.17 -38.94 20.89
C ASN A 64 -9.88 -37.58 21.02
N PHE A 65 -11.19 -37.50 20.79
CA PHE A 65 -11.98 -36.28 21.03
C PHE A 65 -12.30 -36.03 22.52
N ASN A 66 -12.02 -37.00 23.40
CA ASN A 66 -12.28 -36.92 24.84
C ASN A 66 -11.15 -36.27 25.66
N LEU A 67 -10.16 -35.66 25.03
CA LEU A 67 -9.26 -34.77 25.76
C LEU A 67 -10.09 -33.59 26.24
N ARG A 68 -10.29 -33.52 27.56
CA ARG A 68 -10.81 -32.33 28.22
C ARG A 68 -9.93 -31.17 27.74
N PRO A 69 -10.51 -30.10 27.14
CA PRO A 69 -9.75 -28.90 26.85
C PRO A 69 -8.96 -28.52 28.10
N PRO A 70 -7.67 -28.12 27.98
CA PRO A 70 -6.90 -27.67 29.13
C PRO A 70 -7.77 -26.68 29.90
N GLY A 71 -7.99 -26.99 31.18
CA GLY A 71 -8.98 -26.31 32.02
C GLY A 71 -8.86 -24.81 31.82
N LYS A 72 -10.00 -24.16 31.59
CA LYS A 72 -10.11 -22.71 31.39
C LYS A 72 -9.23 -22.04 32.43
N SER A 73 -8.03 -21.58 32.05
CA SER A 73 -7.18 -20.81 32.95
C SER A 73 -8.07 -19.68 33.46
N GLU A 74 -8.09 -19.46 34.77
CA GLU A 74 -8.85 -18.36 35.36
C GLU A 74 -8.67 -17.15 34.48
N LYS A 75 -9.75 -16.73 33.81
CA LYS A 75 -9.73 -15.50 33.03
C LYS A 75 -9.39 -14.44 34.04
N SER A 76 -8.14 -13.98 33.99
CA SER A 76 -7.71 -12.79 34.69
C SER A 76 -8.77 -11.73 34.38
N ASN A 77 -9.63 -11.43 35.36
CA ASN A 77 -10.68 -10.40 35.28
C ASN A 77 -10.03 -9.00 35.32
N LEU A 78 -8.91 -8.84 34.63
CA LEU A 78 -8.34 -7.55 34.34
C LEU A 78 -9.21 -6.99 33.23
N ASP A 79 -10.11 -6.10 33.62
CA ASP A 79 -10.82 -5.21 32.72
C ASP A 79 -9.78 -4.52 31.83
N SER A 80 -9.67 -4.97 30.58
CA SER A 80 -8.69 -4.47 29.62
C SER A 80 -8.86 -2.97 29.41
N SER A 81 -10.07 -2.43 29.63
CA SER A 81 -10.33 -1.00 29.61
C SER A 81 -9.66 -0.26 30.75
N LYS A 82 -9.55 -0.84 31.96
CA LYS A 82 -8.87 -0.20 33.09
C LYS A 82 -7.36 -0.18 32.89
N LYS A 83 -6.79 -1.30 32.44
CA LYS A 83 -5.35 -1.38 32.13
C LYS A 83 -4.95 -0.45 31.00
N ALA A 84 -5.79 -0.32 29.97
CA ALA A 84 -5.57 0.67 28.91
C ALA A 84 -5.61 2.11 29.47
N LYS A 85 -6.61 2.45 30.30
CA LYS A 85 -6.72 3.79 30.90
C LYS A 85 -5.55 4.15 31.80
N GLU A 86 -5.03 3.17 32.55
CA GLU A 86 -3.85 3.34 33.40
C GLU A 86 -2.60 3.65 32.55
N VAL A 87 -2.35 2.86 31.50
CA VAL A 87 -1.26 3.13 30.54
C VAL A 87 -1.42 4.51 29.89
N PHE A 88 -2.63 4.86 29.44
CA PHE A 88 -2.87 6.18 28.84
C PHE A 88 -2.69 7.34 29.84
N ALA A 89 -3.06 7.16 31.11
CA ALA A 89 -2.86 8.19 32.14
C ALA A 89 -1.36 8.40 32.42
N ASP A 90 -0.58 7.32 32.45
CA ASP A 90 0.88 7.37 32.64
C ASP A 90 1.59 8.04 31.46
N LEU A 91 1.07 7.86 30.23
CA LEU A 91 1.56 8.53 29.02
C LEU A 91 1.22 10.03 28.94
N ILE A 92 0.18 10.48 29.66
CA ILE A 92 -0.31 11.87 29.66
C ILE A 92 0.28 12.66 30.85
N GLY A 93 0.81 11.98 31.87
CA GLY A 93 1.51 12.59 33.00
C GLY A 93 2.77 13.35 32.55
N ASP A 94 2.98 14.53 33.13
CA ASP A 94 3.99 15.55 32.78
C ASP A 94 5.47 15.10 32.85
N GLU A 95 5.72 13.85 33.22
CA GLU A 95 7.05 13.29 33.32
C GLU A 95 7.37 12.57 32.02
N LYS A 96 7.93 13.31 31.06
CA LYS A 96 8.57 12.78 29.84
C LYS A 96 9.77 11.89 30.19
N LYS A 97 9.54 10.78 30.87
CA LYS A 97 10.47 9.66 30.90
C LYS A 97 10.34 8.97 29.55
N ASN A 98 11.48 8.70 28.92
CA ASN A 98 11.56 7.95 27.66
C ASN A 98 10.60 6.75 27.72
N ILE A 99 9.51 6.85 26.94
CA ILE A 99 8.32 5.98 27.01
C ILE A 99 8.66 4.54 26.66
N ILE A 100 9.80 4.33 26.01
CA ILE A 100 10.38 3.02 25.77
C ILE A 100 11.80 3.14 26.28
N SER A 101 11.99 2.82 27.56
CA SER A 101 13.33 2.51 28.01
C SER A 101 13.73 1.21 27.31
N ASP A 102 14.98 1.12 26.82
CA ASP A 102 15.52 -0.06 26.10
C ASP A 102 15.34 -1.40 26.86
N ARG A 103 14.89 -1.31 28.12
CA ARG A 103 14.66 -2.39 29.08
C ARG A 103 13.29 -3.06 28.96
N ASP A 104 12.33 -2.45 28.27
CA ASP A 104 10.96 -2.98 28.10
C ASP A 104 10.71 -3.61 26.73
N LEU A 105 11.70 -3.59 25.83
CA LEU A 105 11.61 -4.16 24.50
C LEU A 105 11.94 -5.66 24.52
N THR A 106 11.07 -6.46 23.90
CA THR A 106 11.36 -7.86 23.65
C THR A 106 12.20 -8.03 22.38
N ALA A 107 12.82 -9.20 22.20
CA ALA A 107 13.57 -9.51 20.98
C ALA A 107 12.71 -9.39 19.70
N GLY A 108 11.40 -9.64 19.80
CA GLY A 108 10.47 -9.46 18.68
C GLY A 108 10.25 -7.98 18.33
N ASP A 109 10.18 -7.12 19.34
CA ASP A 109 10.00 -5.68 19.14
C ASP A 109 11.22 -5.06 18.46
N PHE A 110 12.42 -5.53 18.80
CA PHE A 110 13.66 -5.10 18.13
C PHE A 110 13.64 -5.40 16.62
N VAL A 111 13.21 -6.60 16.22
CA VAL A 111 13.12 -7.00 14.80
C VAL A 111 12.07 -6.17 14.05
N LEU A 112 10.96 -5.83 14.69
CA LEU A 112 9.95 -4.95 14.10
C LEU A 112 10.47 -3.53 13.94
N LEU A 113 11.20 -3.01 14.94
CA LEU A 113 11.82 -1.69 14.88
C LEU A 113 12.89 -1.60 13.79
N GLU A 114 13.76 -2.61 13.70
CA GLU A 114 14.75 -2.72 12.64
C GLU A 114 14.09 -2.72 11.25
N LYS A 115 13.02 -3.51 11.07
CA LYS A 115 12.26 -3.53 9.81
C LYS A 115 11.52 -2.22 9.51
N SER A 116 11.15 -1.46 10.53
CA SER A 116 10.53 -0.14 10.36
C SER A 116 11.52 0.97 10.00
N GLY A 117 12.83 0.67 9.98
CA GLY A 117 13.88 1.66 9.73
C GLY A 117 14.18 2.53 10.95
N TYR A 118 13.92 2.03 12.16
CA TYR A 118 14.24 2.69 13.42
C TYR A 118 15.76 2.67 13.66
N VAL A 119 16.48 3.59 13.01
CA VAL A 119 17.96 3.62 13.06
C VAL A 119 18.48 4.53 14.17
N GLU A 120 17.75 5.57 14.59
CA GLU A 120 18.14 6.42 15.72
C GLU A 120 16.95 7.32 16.14
N ASN A 121 16.45 7.14 17.37
CA ASN A 121 15.46 8.06 17.94
C ASN A 121 16.18 9.28 18.50
N ASN A 122 16.27 10.37 17.74
CA ASN A 122 16.65 11.64 18.36
C ASN A 122 15.54 12.05 19.34
N SER A 123 15.77 11.87 20.65
CA SER A 123 14.81 12.22 21.70
C SER A 123 14.42 13.70 21.66
N SER A 124 15.25 14.54 21.04
CA SER A 124 15.05 15.97 20.83
C SER A 124 14.49 16.31 19.45
N ILE A 125 14.01 15.35 18.64
CA ILE A 125 13.47 15.63 17.29
C ILE A 125 12.35 16.68 17.31
N ARG A 126 11.53 16.72 18.37
CA ARG A 126 10.48 17.74 18.51
C ARG A 126 11.07 19.15 18.65
N GLU A 127 12.19 19.29 19.34
CA GLU A 127 12.88 20.57 19.48
C GLU A 127 13.50 20.99 18.15
N VAL A 128 14.14 20.05 17.44
CA VAL A 128 14.69 20.27 16.09
C VAL A 128 13.59 20.76 15.14
N LEU A 129 12.48 20.03 15.03
CA LEU A 129 11.36 20.41 14.16
C LEU A 129 10.75 21.76 14.54
N THR A 130 10.64 22.06 15.84
CA THR A 130 10.12 23.37 16.29
C THR A 130 11.07 24.50 15.90
N SER A 131 12.39 24.26 16.01
CA SER A 131 13.41 25.21 15.60
C SER A 131 13.45 25.40 14.08
N GLU A 132 13.25 24.35 13.29
CA GLU A 132 13.23 24.40 11.84
C GLU A 132 11.97 25.13 11.32
N ASN A 133 10.79 24.73 11.81
CA ASN A 133 9.53 25.38 11.46
C ASN A 133 9.53 26.87 11.82
N SER A 134 10.04 27.24 13.01
CA SER A 134 10.12 28.65 13.40
C SER A 134 11.07 29.46 12.52
N ARG A 135 12.18 28.86 12.03
CA ARG A 135 13.08 29.51 11.06
C ARG A 135 12.44 29.66 9.69
N GLU A 136 11.64 28.70 9.25
CA GLU A 136 10.92 28.76 7.99
C GLU A 136 9.88 29.90 7.98
N LEU A 137 9.15 30.08 9.08
CA LEU A 137 8.23 31.22 9.26
C LEU A 137 8.95 32.57 9.19
N LEU A 138 10.18 32.65 9.71
CA LEU A 138 11.00 33.88 9.65
C LEU A 138 11.54 34.17 8.23
N ASN A 139 11.84 33.12 7.45
CA ASN A 139 12.39 33.22 6.10
C ASN A 139 11.33 33.39 5.00
N LYS A 140 10.03 33.41 5.32
CA LYS A 140 8.98 33.77 4.36
C LYS A 140 9.31 35.11 3.68
N GLY A 141 9.35 35.10 2.34
CA GLY A 141 9.59 36.29 1.54
C GLY A 141 8.52 37.37 1.75
N ARG A 142 8.82 38.63 1.41
CA ARG A 142 7.82 39.71 1.49
C ARG A 142 6.59 39.44 0.62
N ILE A 143 6.77 38.73 -0.49
CA ILE A 143 5.69 38.37 -1.41
C ILE A 143 4.81 37.30 -0.77
N GLU A 144 5.37 36.21 -0.25
CA GLU A 144 4.62 35.21 0.53
C GLU A 144 3.78 35.83 1.65
N ARG A 145 4.36 36.74 2.46
CA ARG A 145 3.64 37.40 3.55
C ARG A 145 2.48 38.29 3.05
N LEU A 146 2.67 38.94 1.90
CA LEU A 146 1.62 39.76 1.29
C LEU A 146 0.51 38.88 0.70
N VAL A 147 0.85 37.78 0.03
CA VAL A 147 -0.12 36.81 -0.49
C VAL A 147 -0.92 36.21 0.66
N GLU A 148 -0.26 35.78 1.73
CA GLU A 148 -0.89 35.23 2.94
C GLU A 148 -1.81 36.26 3.63
N SER A 149 -1.39 37.52 3.72
CA SER A 149 -2.23 38.59 4.28
C SER A 149 -3.42 38.97 3.41
N LEU A 150 -3.32 38.83 2.08
CA LEU A 150 -4.37 39.25 1.14
C LEU A 150 -5.37 38.14 0.83
N VAL A 151 -4.90 36.91 0.73
CA VAL A 151 -5.72 35.73 0.44
C VAL A 151 -6.30 35.15 1.73
N GLY A 152 -5.71 35.47 2.89
CA GLY A 152 -5.91 34.71 4.11
C GLY A 152 -5.19 33.38 4.00
N GLU A 153 -4.81 32.78 5.13
CA GLU A 153 -4.29 31.42 5.14
C GLU A 153 -5.34 30.54 4.46
N SER A 154 -5.03 30.02 3.26
CA SER A 154 -5.88 29.06 2.58
C SER A 154 -5.70 27.74 3.30
N ASP A 155 -6.23 27.71 4.51
CA ASP A 155 -6.34 26.49 5.25
C ASP A 155 -7.18 25.55 4.39
N GLU A 156 -6.52 24.52 3.86
CA GLU A 156 -7.16 23.35 3.26
C GLU A 156 -8.39 22.97 4.08
N ASP A 157 -9.51 22.68 3.41
CA ASP A 157 -10.82 22.30 3.99
C ASP A 157 -10.72 21.89 5.47
N ILE A 158 -10.71 22.88 6.38
CA ILE A 158 -10.42 22.60 7.79
C ILE A 158 -11.58 21.79 8.30
N LEU A 159 -11.32 20.51 8.54
CA LEU A 159 -12.27 19.60 9.14
C LEU A 159 -12.60 20.10 10.54
N ASP A 160 -13.89 20.32 10.83
CA ASP A 160 -14.31 20.69 12.18
C ASP A 160 -14.16 19.45 13.10
N PRO A 161 -13.22 19.46 14.08
CA PRO A 161 -12.95 18.28 14.89
C PRO A 161 -14.15 17.92 15.79
N VAL A 162 -14.96 18.91 16.20
CA VAL A 162 -16.10 18.71 17.08
C VAL A 162 -17.25 18.08 16.30
N GLN A 163 -17.54 18.60 15.11
CA GLN A 163 -18.59 18.04 14.27
C GLN A 163 -18.19 16.67 13.71
N GLU A 164 -16.92 16.48 13.34
CA GLU A 164 -16.43 15.20 12.86
C GLU A 164 -16.50 14.11 13.93
N LYS A 165 -16.18 14.44 15.19
CA LYS A 165 -16.33 13.51 16.31
C LYS A 165 -17.79 13.06 16.48
N LYS A 166 -18.74 13.99 16.39
CA LYS A 166 -20.18 13.67 16.47
C LYS A 166 -20.61 12.76 15.33
N ARG A 167 -20.20 13.09 14.10
CA ARG A 167 -20.46 12.28 12.90
C ARG A 167 -19.96 10.84 13.07
N ASN A 168 -18.74 10.66 13.60
CA ASN A 168 -18.19 9.33 13.84
C ASN A 168 -19.00 8.55 14.88
N GLN A 169 -19.47 9.21 15.95
CA GLN A 169 -20.33 8.55 16.95
C GLN A 169 -21.68 8.13 16.37
N GLU A 170 -22.30 8.98 15.55
CA GLU A 170 -23.58 8.70 14.88
C GLU A 170 -23.47 7.57 13.85
N GLN A 171 -22.35 7.48 13.11
CA GLN A 171 -22.11 6.41 12.14
C GLN A 171 -21.81 5.07 12.80
N ILE A 172 -21.05 5.07 13.92
CA ILE A 172 -20.84 3.87 14.71
C ILE A 172 -22.17 3.36 15.29
N ALA A 173 -23.06 4.27 15.71
CA ALA A 173 -24.37 3.91 16.24
C ALA A 173 -25.35 3.40 15.17
N THR A 174 -25.32 3.98 13.97
CA THR A 174 -26.23 3.62 12.87
C THR A 174 -25.71 2.44 12.03
N GLY A 175 -24.40 2.18 12.04
CA GLY A 175 -23.76 1.12 11.25
C GLY A 175 -23.59 1.47 9.77
N ASP A 176 -23.70 2.75 9.40
CA ASP A 176 -23.64 3.24 8.02
C ASP A 176 -22.20 3.46 7.50
N ASN A 177 -22.04 3.47 6.18
CA ASN A 177 -20.75 3.63 5.51
C ASN A 177 -20.23 5.08 5.49
N PHE A 178 -18.99 5.29 5.97
CA PHE A 178 -18.29 6.58 6.07
C PHE A 178 -18.12 7.37 4.75
N LEU A 179 -18.27 6.72 3.60
CA LEU A 179 -18.04 7.31 2.26
C LEU A 179 -19.22 8.12 1.70
N LYS A 180 -20.42 7.98 2.27
CA LYS A 180 -21.66 8.57 1.71
C LYS A 180 -21.97 9.97 2.25
N SER A 181 -21.35 10.39 3.35
CA SER A 181 -21.63 11.67 4.03
C SER A 181 -20.63 12.76 3.66
N GLN A 182 -21.12 13.97 3.38
CA GLN A 182 -20.28 15.15 3.22
C GLN A 182 -19.61 15.51 4.56
N LYS A 183 -18.31 15.82 4.53
CA LYS A 183 -17.50 16.09 5.73
C LYS A 183 -17.77 17.51 6.26
N PRO A 184 -17.85 17.72 7.58
CA PRO A 184 -18.06 19.05 8.14
C PRO A 184 -16.79 19.91 8.03
N VAL A 185 -16.85 20.97 7.23
CA VAL A 185 -15.72 21.90 7.02
C VAL A 185 -16.02 23.24 7.70
N ILE A 186 -15.03 23.82 8.37
CA ILE A 186 -15.11 25.14 8.98
C ILE A 186 -15.00 26.20 7.88
N ILE A 187 -16.13 26.78 7.48
CA ILE A 187 -16.14 27.94 6.58
C ILE A 187 -15.90 29.20 7.41
N ARG A 188 -14.69 29.73 7.39
CA ARG A 188 -14.38 31.04 8.00
C ARG A 188 -14.84 32.16 7.07
N ARG A 189 -15.77 33.00 7.55
CA ARG A 189 -16.10 34.25 6.84
C ARG A 189 -15.00 35.28 7.10
N LEU A 190 -14.44 35.82 6.02
CA LEU A 190 -13.51 36.95 6.09
C LEU A 190 -14.21 38.13 6.78
N LYS A 191 -13.59 38.63 7.86
CA LYS A 191 -14.08 39.81 8.57
C LYS A 191 -13.70 41.04 7.73
N LYS A 192 -14.71 41.80 7.30
CA LYS A 192 -14.55 43.04 6.52
C LYS A 192 -14.08 44.19 7.40
#